data_AF-A0A1R2AY90-F1
#
_entry.id   AF-A0A1R2AY90-F1
#
_cell.length_a   1.000
_cell.length_b   1.000
_cell.length_c   1.000
_cell.angle_alpha   90.00
_cell.angle_beta   90.00
_cell.angle_gamma   90.00
#
_symmetry.space_group_name_H-M   'P 1'
#
loop_
_entity.id
_entity.type
_entity.pdbx_description
1 polymer ?
#
loop_
_entity_poly.entity_id
_entity_poly.type
_entity_poly.pdbx_seq_one_letter_code
_entity_poly.pdbx_strand_id
1 'polypeptide(L)'
;MEASLNQRAKEILDRAMHDLKQVNESGGWEVFGHGKKIEQMRKPSDVLFLIRGVCTIPLDHETVKAFIEKPENRPKFFNDISEVQVLETLSDGPQITHNVIKCPPGVSDRDSVTVCGVRIDDEENIYIAERSIDYGYPAQDGKVRVDLHMSGFVIQPVGPRECTLAYIFNLDPKGALPEAFVNVVQKKQAKVPGIVRELLKGGER
;
A
#
# COMPACT_ATOMS: atom_id res chain seq x y z
N MET A 1 -28.78 -2.60 0.90
CA MET A 1 -27.71 -1.67 1.29
C MET A 1 -26.37 -2.39 1.45
N GLU A 2 -26.29 -3.49 2.20
CA GLU A 2 -25.04 -4.30 2.27
C GLU A 2 -24.67 -4.98 0.94
N ALA A 3 -25.62 -5.60 0.24
CA ALA A 3 -25.36 -6.23 -1.06
C ALA A 3 -24.78 -5.25 -2.10
N SER A 4 -25.22 -3.98 -2.09
CA SER A 4 -24.68 -2.94 -2.96
C SER A 4 -23.30 -2.45 -2.54
N LEU A 5 -23.00 -2.45 -1.24
CA LEU A 5 -21.67 -2.11 -0.74
C LEU A 5 -20.65 -3.19 -1.09
N ASN A 6 -20.98 -4.47 -0.82
CA ASN A 6 -20.14 -5.62 -1.17
C ASN A 6 -19.80 -5.63 -2.65
N GLN A 7 -20.81 -5.44 -3.51
CA GLN A 7 -20.62 -5.38 -4.95
C GLN A 7 -19.68 -4.24 -5.35
N ARG A 8 -19.91 -3.03 -4.84
CA ARG A 8 -19.07 -1.86 -5.12
C ARG A 8 -17.63 -2.04 -4.64
N ALA A 9 -17.45 -2.55 -3.43
CA ALA A 9 -16.14 -2.82 -2.84
C ALA A 9 -15.36 -3.87 -3.67
N LYS A 10 -16.05 -4.92 -4.11
CA LYS A 10 -15.50 -5.94 -5.01
C LYS A 10 -15.04 -5.34 -6.33
N GLU A 11 -15.88 -4.53 -6.98
CA GLU A 11 -15.50 -3.86 -8.25
C GLU A 11 -14.31 -2.91 -8.09
N ILE A 12 -14.24 -2.18 -6.97
CA ILE A 12 -13.11 -1.30 -6.66
C ILE A 12 -11.83 -2.12 -6.49
N LEU A 13 -11.91 -3.23 -5.75
CA LEU A 13 -10.77 -4.14 -5.54
C LEU A 13 -10.34 -4.82 -6.83
N ASP A 14 -11.27 -5.32 -7.64
CA ASP A 14 -10.96 -5.97 -8.92
C ASP A 14 -10.18 -5.00 -9.83
N ARG A 15 -10.61 -3.72 -9.89
CA ARG A 15 -9.85 -2.68 -10.58
C ARG A 15 -8.49 -2.41 -9.92
N ALA A 16 -8.43 -2.31 -8.60
CA ALA A 16 -7.18 -2.04 -7.89
C ALA A 16 -6.14 -3.15 -8.10
N MET A 17 -6.58 -4.41 -8.11
CA MET A 17 -5.76 -5.58 -8.39
C MET A 17 -5.26 -5.58 -9.84
N HIS A 18 -6.16 -5.31 -10.79
CA HIS A 18 -5.80 -5.19 -12.20
C HIS A 18 -4.73 -4.11 -12.41
N ASP A 19 -4.96 -2.92 -11.86
CA ASP A 19 -4.03 -1.80 -11.97
C ASP A 19 -2.70 -2.12 -11.29
N LEU A 20 -2.72 -2.78 -10.14
CA LEU A 20 -1.51 -3.15 -9.39
C LEU A 20 -0.64 -4.13 -10.20
N LYS A 21 -1.28 -5.15 -10.79
CA LYS A 21 -0.61 -6.10 -11.68
C LYS A 21 0.00 -5.42 -12.90
N GLN A 22 -0.82 -4.66 -13.64
CA GLN A 22 -0.38 -3.93 -14.83
C GLN A 22 0.77 -2.96 -14.53
N VAL A 23 0.69 -2.23 -13.42
CA VAL A 23 1.74 -1.29 -13.02
C VAL A 23 3.02 -2.03 -12.61
N ASN A 24 2.92 -3.15 -11.89
CA ASN A 24 4.09 -3.94 -11.49
C ASN A 24 4.87 -4.47 -12.71
N GLU A 25 4.16 -4.88 -13.75
CA GLU A 25 4.72 -5.45 -14.99
C GLU A 25 5.14 -4.38 -16.01
N SER A 26 4.67 -3.14 -15.85
CA SER A 26 4.98 -2.06 -16.80
C SER A 26 6.44 -1.62 -16.77
N GLY A 27 6.93 -1.16 -17.92
CA GLY A 27 8.22 -0.47 -18.05
C GLY A 27 8.17 1.03 -17.72
N GLY A 28 9.28 1.73 -17.97
CA GLY A 28 9.37 3.19 -17.82
C GLY A 28 9.65 3.68 -16.38
N TRP A 29 10.09 2.78 -15.51
CA TRP A 29 10.49 3.13 -14.14
C TRP A 29 11.85 3.83 -14.12
N GLU A 30 11.91 5.02 -13.52
CA GLU A 30 13.14 5.73 -13.19
C GLU A 30 13.60 5.31 -11.79
N VAL A 31 14.81 4.78 -11.67
CA VAL A 31 15.42 4.51 -10.37
C VAL A 31 15.90 5.82 -9.77
N PHE A 32 15.41 6.17 -8.59
CA PHE A 32 15.81 7.39 -7.86
C PHE A 32 16.56 7.09 -6.55
N GLY A 33 16.72 5.82 -6.19
CA GLY A 33 17.47 5.46 -5.00
C GLY A 33 17.75 3.97 -4.86
N HIS A 34 18.93 3.66 -4.32
CA HIS A 34 19.30 2.32 -3.89
C HIS A 34 19.40 2.30 -2.36
N GLY A 35 18.48 1.60 -1.70
CA GLY A 35 18.58 1.28 -0.27
C GLY A 35 19.34 -0.04 -0.08
N LYS A 36 19.55 -0.49 1.17
CA LYS A 36 20.18 -1.78 1.52
C LYS A 36 19.46 -2.98 0.85
N LYS A 37 19.76 -3.24 -0.43
CA LYS A 37 19.10 -4.22 -1.30
C LYS A 37 17.64 -3.87 -1.64
N ILE A 38 17.35 -2.59 -1.84
CA ILE A 38 16.02 -2.11 -2.26
C ILE A 38 16.23 -1.20 -3.48
N GLU A 39 15.47 -1.45 -4.53
CA GLU A 39 15.36 -0.53 -5.66
C GLU A 39 14.14 0.36 -5.47
N GLN A 40 14.37 1.67 -5.44
CA GLN A 40 13.33 2.69 -5.31
C GLN A 40 13.14 3.34 -6.66
N MET A 41 11.94 3.20 -7.20
CA MET A 41 11.58 3.62 -8.54
C MET A 41 10.36 4.53 -8.51
N ARG A 42 10.29 5.42 -9.49
CA ARG A 42 9.11 6.25 -9.75
C ARG A 42 8.82 6.31 -11.24
N LYS A 43 7.58 6.64 -11.59
CA LYS A 43 7.20 7.05 -12.95
C LYS A 43 6.10 8.11 -12.90
N PRO A 44 6.01 9.03 -13.87
CA PRO A 44 4.94 10.02 -13.92
C PRO A 44 3.56 9.39 -13.90
N SER A 45 2.58 10.11 -13.34
CA SER A 45 1.16 9.75 -13.31
C SER A 45 0.33 11.02 -13.41
N ASP A 46 -0.93 10.90 -13.82
CA ASP A 46 -1.89 12.02 -13.91
C ASP A 46 -2.08 12.80 -12.60
N VAL A 47 -1.77 12.18 -11.45
CA VAL A 47 -1.87 12.84 -10.14
C VAL A 47 -0.54 13.45 -9.73
N LEU A 48 0.50 12.61 -9.65
CA LEU A 48 1.88 12.99 -9.28
C LEU A 48 2.85 11.94 -9.86
N PHE A 49 3.20 10.95 -9.05
CA PHE A 49 4.09 9.86 -9.41
C PHE A 49 3.54 8.54 -8.89
N LEU A 50 3.69 7.50 -9.70
CA LEU A 50 3.64 6.12 -9.25
C LEU A 50 4.97 5.81 -8.59
N ILE A 51 4.93 5.25 -7.39
CA ILE A 51 6.10 4.89 -6.60
C ILE A 51 6.16 3.38 -6.48
N ARG A 52 7.36 2.81 -6.61
CA ARG A 52 7.61 1.38 -6.43
C ARG A 52 8.89 1.17 -5.63
N GLY A 53 8.77 0.48 -4.51
CA GLY A 53 9.90 -0.17 -3.86
C GLY A 53 9.91 -1.63 -4.25
N VAL A 54 11.08 -2.23 -4.48
CA VAL A 54 11.21 -3.68 -4.66
C VAL A 54 12.46 -4.23 -3.99
N CYS A 55 12.36 -5.40 -3.39
CA CYS A 55 13.49 -6.15 -2.86
C CYS A 55 13.23 -7.66 -2.85
N THR A 56 14.30 -8.45 -2.79
CA THR A 56 14.23 -9.89 -2.53
C THR A 56 14.21 -10.18 -1.02
N ILE A 57 13.31 -11.06 -0.61
CA ILE A 57 13.19 -11.57 0.76
C ILE A 57 13.59 -13.06 0.77
N PRO A 58 14.54 -13.47 1.63
CA PRO A 58 14.99 -14.87 1.73
C PRO A 58 14.03 -15.71 2.58
N LEU A 59 12.73 -15.60 2.32
CA LEU A 59 11.64 -16.36 2.94
C LEU A 59 10.65 -16.77 1.86
N ASP A 60 9.85 -17.79 2.15
CA ASP A 60 8.73 -18.14 1.27
C ASP A 60 7.65 -17.04 1.26
N HIS A 61 6.93 -16.95 0.15
CA HIS A 61 5.88 -15.96 -0.07
C HIS A 61 4.71 -16.00 0.94
N GLU A 62 4.38 -17.16 1.52
CA GLU A 62 3.27 -17.30 2.48
C GLU A 62 3.67 -16.70 3.84
N THR A 63 4.91 -16.93 4.27
CA THR A 63 5.47 -16.28 5.46
C THR A 63 5.45 -14.75 5.32
N VAL A 64 5.84 -14.23 4.16
CA VAL A 64 5.81 -12.77 3.90
C VAL A 64 4.37 -12.24 3.89
N LYS A 65 3.45 -12.93 3.22
CA LYS A 65 2.02 -12.61 3.20
C LYS A 65 1.44 -12.55 4.61
N ALA A 66 1.64 -13.59 5.40
CA ALA A 66 1.16 -13.69 6.78
C ALA A 66 1.72 -12.59 7.68
N PHE A 67 2.92 -12.08 7.41
CA PHE A 67 3.46 -10.94 8.13
C PHE A 67 2.76 -9.62 7.73
N ILE A 68 2.51 -9.42 6.43
CA ILE A 68 1.92 -8.17 5.91
C ILE A 68 0.43 -8.05 6.28
N GLU A 69 -0.32 -9.15 6.24
CA GLU A 69 -1.77 -9.14 6.50
C GLU A 69 -2.12 -8.90 7.98
N LYS A 70 -1.19 -9.16 8.89
CA LYS A 70 -1.39 -8.95 10.33
C LYS A 70 -1.55 -7.45 10.65
N PRO A 71 -2.73 -6.99 11.08
CA PRO A 71 -2.98 -5.57 11.34
C PRO A 71 -1.99 -4.95 12.33
N GLU A 72 -1.55 -5.72 13.34
CA GLU A 72 -0.58 -5.30 14.35
C GLU A 72 0.83 -5.02 13.79
N ASN A 73 1.13 -5.52 12.59
CA ASN A 73 2.41 -5.25 11.93
C ASN A 73 2.38 -3.99 11.07
N ARG A 74 1.20 -3.54 10.62
CA ARG A 74 1.05 -2.39 9.71
C ARG A 74 1.77 -1.12 10.22
N PRO A 75 1.67 -0.74 11.52
CA PRO A 75 2.38 0.43 12.05
C PRO A 75 3.92 0.27 12.08
N LYS A 76 4.44 -0.96 11.96
CA LYS A 76 5.90 -1.23 11.99
C LYS A 76 6.58 -0.89 10.67
N PHE A 77 5.83 -0.92 9.56
CA PHE A 77 6.35 -0.58 8.23
C PHE A 77 5.70 0.64 7.59
N PHE A 78 4.58 1.13 8.14
CA PHE A 78 3.98 2.43 7.83
C PHE A 78 3.99 3.36 9.06
N ASN A 79 5.15 3.96 9.34
CA ASN A 79 5.37 4.76 10.55
C ASN A 79 4.59 6.10 10.56
N ASP A 80 4.01 6.49 9.43
CA ASP A 80 3.15 7.67 9.29
C ASP A 80 1.69 7.38 9.58
N ILE A 81 1.27 6.11 9.64
CA ILE A 81 -0.09 5.76 10.04
C ILE A 81 -0.17 5.80 11.58
N SER A 82 -0.92 6.76 12.14
CA SER A 82 -1.10 6.89 13.59
C SER A 82 -2.33 6.20 14.12
N GLU A 83 -3.32 5.92 13.27
CA GLU A 83 -4.58 5.29 13.65
C GLU A 83 -5.11 4.46 12.49
N VAL A 84 -5.64 3.28 12.80
CA VAL A 84 -6.34 2.41 11.86
C VAL A 84 -7.62 1.96 12.55
N GLN A 85 -8.76 2.27 11.95
CA GLN A 85 -10.08 1.81 12.40
C GLN A 85 -10.68 0.91 11.31
N VAL A 86 -10.96 -0.35 11.63
CA VAL A 86 -11.78 -1.20 10.76
C VAL A 86 -13.23 -0.74 10.89
N LEU A 87 -13.78 -0.20 9.80
CA LEU A 87 -15.16 0.27 9.72
C LEU A 87 -16.11 -0.89 9.41
N GLU A 88 -15.68 -1.80 8.52
CA GLU A 88 -16.46 -2.97 8.12
C GLU A 88 -15.53 -4.10 7.65
N THR A 89 -15.92 -5.35 7.94
CA THR A 89 -15.32 -6.54 7.32
C THR A 89 -16.40 -7.19 6.46
N LEU A 90 -16.17 -7.23 5.15
CA LEU A 90 -17.09 -7.77 4.18
C LEU A 90 -17.12 -9.30 4.25
N SER A 91 -18.22 -9.92 3.80
CA SER A 91 -18.44 -11.37 3.89
C SER A 91 -17.32 -12.22 3.28
N ASP A 92 -16.67 -11.69 2.25
CA ASP A 92 -15.69 -12.41 1.44
C ASP A 92 -14.25 -12.14 1.91
N GLY A 93 -14.08 -11.44 3.04
CA GLY A 93 -12.78 -11.12 3.65
C GLY A 93 -12.28 -9.68 3.53
N PRO A 94 -12.54 -8.90 2.44
CA PRO A 94 -12.09 -7.53 2.36
C PRO A 94 -12.51 -6.65 3.53
N GLN A 95 -11.67 -5.67 3.86
CA GLN A 95 -11.93 -4.74 4.96
C GLN A 95 -12.01 -3.32 4.45
N ILE A 96 -12.99 -2.58 4.98
CA ILE A 96 -13.07 -1.13 4.83
C ILE A 96 -12.44 -0.52 6.07
N THR A 97 -11.41 0.29 5.87
CA THR A 97 -10.62 0.90 6.95
C THR A 97 -10.59 2.41 6.82
N HIS A 98 -10.63 3.09 7.95
CA HIS A 98 -10.23 4.48 8.08
C HIS A 98 -8.80 4.52 8.61
N ASN A 99 -7.95 5.35 8.00
CA ASN A 99 -6.56 5.51 8.40
C ASN A 99 -6.26 7.00 8.64
N VAL A 100 -5.54 7.31 9.72
CA VAL A 100 -4.98 8.65 9.96
C VAL A 100 -3.50 8.65 9.66
N ILE A 101 -3.07 9.59 8.80
CA ILE A 101 -1.71 9.74 8.31
C ILE A 101 -1.12 11.02 8.89
N LYS A 102 -0.10 10.86 9.73
CA LYS A 102 0.62 11.97 10.37
C LYS A 102 1.51 12.70 9.40
N CYS A 103 1.31 14.01 9.33
CA CYS A 103 2.15 14.90 8.56
C CYS A 103 3.17 15.64 9.46
N PRO A 104 4.28 16.13 8.88
CA PRO A 104 5.22 16.99 9.58
C PRO A 104 4.54 18.25 10.13
N PRO A 105 5.11 18.87 11.19
CA PRO A 105 4.61 20.12 11.73
C PRO A 105 4.42 21.21 10.65
N GLY A 106 3.31 21.94 10.73
CA GLY A 106 2.95 22.97 9.76
C GLY A 106 2.16 22.47 8.55
N VAL A 107 1.87 21.17 8.46
CA VAL A 107 0.99 20.60 7.44
C VAL A 107 -0.11 19.78 8.11
N SER A 108 -1.37 20.00 7.73
CA SER A 108 -2.51 19.26 8.28
C SER A 108 -2.33 17.75 8.11
N ASP A 109 -2.77 16.97 9.09
CA ASP A 109 -2.76 15.51 8.96
C ASP A 109 -3.70 15.09 7.81
N ARG A 110 -3.47 13.88 7.29
CA ARG A 110 -4.30 13.28 6.24
C ARG A 110 -5.14 12.17 6.82
N ASP A 111 -6.26 11.88 6.18
CA ASP A 111 -7.01 10.66 6.44
C ASP A 111 -7.43 9.98 5.14
N SER A 112 -7.63 8.67 5.17
CA SER A 112 -8.14 7.88 4.05
C SER A 112 -9.25 6.95 4.50
N VAL A 113 -10.15 6.62 3.58
CA VAL A 113 -11.14 5.56 3.74
C VAL A 113 -10.98 4.62 2.57
N THR A 114 -10.54 3.40 2.85
CA THR A 114 -10.05 2.49 1.83
C THR A 114 -10.69 1.12 1.97
N VAL A 115 -10.85 0.42 0.85
CA VAL A 115 -11.10 -1.02 0.84
C VAL A 115 -9.78 -1.73 0.56
N CYS A 116 -9.46 -2.75 1.35
CA CYS A 116 -8.29 -3.60 1.21
C CYS A 116 -8.71 -5.06 1.02
N GLY A 117 -8.05 -5.76 0.11
CA GLY A 117 -8.33 -7.17 -0.19
C GLY A 117 -7.11 -7.89 -0.71
N VAL A 118 -7.23 -9.22 -0.81
CA VAL A 118 -6.12 -10.12 -1.19
C VAL A 118 -6.59 -11.04 -2.32
N ARG A 119 -5.71 -11.27 -3.30
CA ARG A 119 -5.88 -12.22 -4.40
C ARG A 119 -4.59 -12.95 -4.69
N ILE A 120 -4.72 -14.18 -5.18
CA ILE A 120 -3.62 -15.02 -5.65
C ILE A 120 -3.93 -15.34 -7.12
N ASP A 121 -2.97 -15.17 -8.01
CA ASP A 121 -3.12 -15.56 -9.42
C ASP A 121 -2.65 -16.98 -9.70
N ASP A 122 -2.79 -17.43 -10.94
CA ASP A 122 -2.47 -18.81 -11.36
C ASP A 122 -0.97 -19.14 -11.25
N GLU A 123 -0.10 -18.13 -11.10
CA GLU A 123 1.35 -18.28 -10.90
C GLU A 123 1.76 -18.19 -9.42
N GLU A 124 0.78 -18.25 -8.50
CA GLU A 124 0.96 -18.08 -7.05
C GLU A 124 1.48 -16.68 -6.66
N ASN A 125 1.39 -15.68 -7.55
CA ASN A 125 1.67 -14.31 -7.16
C ASN A 125 0.55 -13.80 -6.25
N ILE A 126 0.93 -13.22 -5.11
CA ILE A 126 -0.02 -12.68 -4.14
C ILE A 126 -0.09 -11.16 -4.31
N TYR A 127 -1.31 -10.65 -4.43
CA TYR A 127 -1.62 -9.24 -4.53
C TYR A 127 -2.45 -8.83 -3.32
N ILE A 128 -1.97 -7.83 -2.59
CA ILE A 128 -2.69 -7.20 -1.48
C ILE A 128 -2.95 -5.77 -1.92
N ALA A 129 -4.15 -5.45 -2.39
CA ALA A 129 -4.47 -4.14 -2.98
C ALA A 129 -5.40 -3.34 -2.08
N GLU A 130 -5.17 -2.02 -2.09
CA GLU A 130 -5.92 -1.04 -1.32
C GLU A 130 -6.25 0.17 -2.21
N ARG A 131 -7.49 0.65 -2.11
CA ARG A 131 -7.99 1.80 -2.90
C ARG A 131 -9.06 2.56 -2.12
N SER A 132 -9.15 3.87 -2.34
CA SER A 132 -10.19 4.70 -1.74
C SER A 132 -11.60 4.20 -2.10
N ILE A 133 -12.51 4.24 -1.12
CA ILE A 133 -13.93 3.90 -1.30
C ILE A 133 -14.81 4.97 -0.64
N ASP A 134 -15.87 5.36 -1.32
CA ASP A 134 -16.89 6.22 -0.72
C ASP A 134 -17.80 5.42 0.21
N TYR A 135 -17.48 5.40 1.49
CA TYR A 135 -18.24 4.70 2.54
C TYR A 135 -19.22 5.62 3.30
N GLY A 136 -19.33 6.90 2.92
CA GLY A 136 -20.09 7.88 3.70
C GLY A 136 -19.48 8.20 5.08
N TYR A 137 -18.23 7.81 5.33
CA TYR A 137 -17.52 8.16 6.55
C TYR A 137 -17.13 9.65 6.54
N PRO A 138 -17.54 10.43 7.56
CA PRO A 138 -17.40 11.88 7.54
C PRO A 138 -15.95 12.33 7.50
N ALA A 139 -15.72 13.50 6.90
CA ALA A 139 -14.43 14.17 6.97
C ALA A 139 -14.08 14.49 8.43
N GLN A 140 -12.82 14.30 8.80
CA GLN A 140 -12.35 14.50 10.16
C GLN A 140 -11.82 15.92 10.34
N ASP A 141 -12.20 16.56 11.44
CA ASP A 141 -11.76 17.93 11.71
C ASP A 141 -10.21 18.02 11.77
N GLY A 142 -9.69 19.11 11.19
CA GLY A 142 -8.25 19.36 11.06
C GLY A 142 -7.49 18.41 10.12
N LYS A 143 -8.16 17.52 9.38
CA LYS A 143 -7.53 16.56 8.46
C LYS A 143 -8.00 16.75 7.01
N VAL A 144 -7.12 16.41 6.07
CA VAL A 144 -7.43 16.41 4.64
C VAL A 144 -7.66 14.98 4.16
N ARG A 145 -8.84 14.69 3.61
CA ARG A 145 -9.15 13.39 3.00
C ARG A 145 -8.36 13.22 1.71
N VAL A 146 -7.51 12.21 1.67
CA VAL A 146 -6.74 11.85 0.47
C VAL A 146 -7.53 10.94 -0.45
N ASP A 147 -7.12 10.90 -1.71
CA ASP A 147 -7.65 9.94 -2.68
C ASP A 147 -6.56 8.93 -3.06
N LEU A 148 -6.64 7.74 -2.45
CA LEU A 148 -5.74 6.65 -2.73
C LEU A 148 -6.19 5.96 -4.02
N HIS A 149 -5.59 6.40 -5.12
CA HIS A 149 -5.83 5.80 -6.43
C HIS A 149 -5.43 4.33 -6.44
N MET A 150 -4.31 3.96 -5.83
CA MET A 150 -3.93 2.57 -5.67
C MET A 150 -2.77 2.48 -4.68
N SER A 151 -2.81 1.51 -3.79
CA SER A 151 -1.57 0.95 -3.26
C SER A 151 -1.66 -0.56 -3.14
N GLY A 152 -0.52 -1.22 -2.98
CA GLY A 152 -0.54 -2.62 -2.68
C GLY A 152 0.81 -3.28 -2.67
N PHE A 153 0.82 -4.48 -2.09
CA PHE A 153 1.95 -5.38 -2.13
C PHE A 153 1.78 -6.40 -3.26
N VAL A 154 2.88 -6.70 -3.94
CA VAL A 154 3.01 -7.82 -4.87
C VAL A 154 4.10 -8.72 -4.34
N ILE A 155 3.76 -9.96 -4.01
CA ILE A 155 4.68 -10.99 -3.53
C ILE A 155 4.76 -12.06 -4.61
N GLN A 156 5.93 -12.23 -5.20
CA GLN A 156 6.14 -13.18 -6.30
C GLN A 156 7.11 -14.26 -5.84
N PRO A 157 6.73 -15.54 -5.85
CA PRO A 157 7.64 -16.63 -5.51
C PRO A 157 8.78 -16.70 -6.55
N VAL A 158 10.01 -16.77 -6.07
CA VAL A 158 11.21 -17.00 -6.90
C VAL A 158 11.76 -18.40 -6.68
N GLY A 159 11.53 -18.97 -5.49
CA GLY A 159 11.82 -20.34 -5.14
C GLY A 159 11.24 -20.72 -3.78
N PRO A 160 11.50 -21.94 -3.27
CA PRO A 160 10.87 -22.47 -2.06
C PRO A 160 11.14 -21.66 -0.78
N ARG A 161 12.16 -20.80 -0.78
CA ARG A 161 12.60 -19.97 0.36
C ARG A 161 13.01 -18.57 -0.08
N GLU A 162 12.47 -18.11 -1.21
CA GLU A 162 12.78 -16.79 -1.73
C GLU A 162 11.61 -16.23 -2.52
N CYS A 163 11.29 -14.97 -2.28
CA CYS A 163 10.30 -14.22 -3.05
C CYS A 163 10.78 -12.79 -3.31
N THR A 164 10.22 -12.15 -4.33
CA THR A 164 10.31 -10.70 -4.48
C THR A 164 9.12 -10.04 -3.80
N LEU A 165 9.37 -8.97 -3.05
CA LEU A 165 8.34 -8.10 -2.51
C LEU A 165 8.42 -6.73 -3.18
N ALA A 166 7.35 -6.33 -3.85
CA ALA A 166 7.14 -4.96 -4.30
C ALA A 166 6.04 -4.28 -3.48
N TYR A 167 6.20 -2.99 -3.23
CA TYR A 167 5.12 -2.12 -2.76
C TYR A 167 4.95 -0.99 -3.76
N ILE A 168 3.73 -0.82 -4.25
CA ILE A 168 3.37 0.18 -5.26
C ILE A 168 2.37 1.14 -4.65
N PHE A 169 2.51 2.43 -4.94
CA PHE A 169 1.71 3.49 -4.34
C PHE A 169 1.44 4.63 -5.32
N ASN A 170 0.17 5.05 -5.40
CA ASN A 170 -0.32 6.22 -6.10
C ASN A 170 -1.42 6.89 -5.27
N LEU A 171 -1.18 8.13 -4.88
CA LEU A 171 -2.04 8.90 -3.98
C LEU A 171 -2.13 10.32 -4.50
N ASP A 172 -3.35 10.84 -4.54
CA ASP A 172 -3.58 12.28 -4.51
C ASP A 172 -3.64 12.73 -3.05
N PRO A 173 -2.59 13.40 -2.53
CA PRO A 173 -2.56 13.83 -1.15
C PRO A 173 -3.52 15.01 -0.86
N LYS A 174 -4.13 15.58 -1.92
CA LYS A 174 -5.03 16.73 -1.94
C LYS A 174 -4.45 18.00 -1.29
N GLY A 175 -4.99 19.14 -1.72
CA GLY A 175 -4.56 20.45 -1.26
C GLY A 175 -3.18 20.87 -1.76
N ALA A 176 -2.75 22.06 -1.37
CA ALA A 176 -1.44 22.61 -1.76
C ALA A 176 -0.35 22.05 -0.84
N LEU A 177 0.52 21.21 -1.38
CA LEU A 177 1.65 20.64 -0.67
C LEU A 177 2.98 21.11 -1.24
N PRO A 178 3.97 21.46 -0.39
CA PRO A 178 5.32 21.74 -0.86
C PRO A 178 5.92 20.52 -1.55
N GLU A 179 6.64 20.73 -2.66
CA GLU A 179 7.29 19.64 -3.41
C GLU A 179 8.23 18.80 -2.53
N ALA A 180 8.95 19.44 -1.61
CA ALA A 180 9.80 18.76 -0.65
C ALA A 180 9.04 17.75 0.22
N PHE A 181 7.79 18.03 0.57
CA PHE A 181 6.94 17.12 1.34
C PHE A 181 6.55 15.90 0.50
N VAL A 182 6.12 16.14 -0.75
CA VAL A 182 5.79 15.07 -1.71
C VAL A 182 7.00 14.14 -1.88
N ASN A 183 8.19 14.70 -2.07
CA ASN A 183 9.44 13.95 -2.21
C ASN A 183 9.79 13.09 -0.96
N VAL A 184 9.47 13.57 0.24
CA VAL A 184 9.65 12.80 1.48
C VAL A 184 8.69 11.63 1.54
N VAL A 185 7.41 11.82 1.19
CA VAL A 185 6.41 10.75 1.16
C VAL A 185 6.83 9.66 0.16
N GLN A 186 7.18 10.04 -1.07
CA GLN A 186 7.66 9.10 -2.09
C GLN A 186 8.82 8.24 -1.60
N LYS A 187 9.85 8.86 -1.00
CA LYS A 187 11.02 8.16 -0.43
C LYS A 187 10.64 7.23 0.72
N LYS A 188 9.67 7.59 1.55
CA LYS A 188 9.20 6.74 2.66
C LYS A 188 8.48 5.51 2.11
N GLN A 189 7.53 5.71 1.20
CA GLN A 189 6.74 4.62 0.63
C GLN A 189 7.61 3.64 -0.18
N ALA A 190 8.60 4.14 -0.94
CA ALA A 190 9.52 3.27 -1.68
C ALA A 190 10.43 2.41 -0.80
N LYS A 191 10.58 2.72 0.50
CA LYS A 191 11.40 1.94 1.45
C LYS A 191 10.63 0.81 2.14
N VAL A 192 9.30 0.80 2.06
CA VAL A 192 8.44 -0.14 2.79
C VAL A 192 8.87 -1.61 2.60
N PRO A 193 9.15 -2.12 1.39
CA PRO A 193 9.59 -3.51 1.22
C PRO A 193 10.87 -3.85 1.98
N GLY A 194 11.80 -2.90 2.03
CA GLY A 194 13.03 -3.07 2.81
C GLY A 194 12.82 -3.06 4.31
N ILE A 195 11.88 -2.25 4.81
CA ILE A 195 11.51 -2.25 6.22
C ILE A 195 10.91 -3.62 6.58
N VAL A 196 9.96 -4.12 5.77
CA VAL A 196 9.38 -5.47 5.94
C VAL A 196 10.48 -6.54 5.95
N ARG A 197 11.41 -6.48 4.99
CA ARG A 197 12.55 -7.39 4.92
C ARG A 197 13.42 -7.39 6.18
N GLU A 198 13.69 -6.22 6.78
CA GLU A 198 14.49 -6.15 8.02
C GLU A 198 13.70 -6.62 9.24
N LEU A 199 12.40 -6.34 9.32
CA LEU A 199 11.54 -6.82 10.40
C LEU A 199 11.44 -8.34 10.42
N LEU A 200 11.33 -8.96 9.24
CA LEU A 200 11.28 -10.42 9.10
C LEU A 200 12.57 -11.10 9.55
N LYS A 201 13.74 -10.53 9.24
CA LYS A 201 15.04 -11.03 9.77
C LYS A 201 15.16 -10.91 11.29
N GLY A 202 14.57 -9.85 11.86
CA GLY A 202 14.63 -9.58 13.29
C GLY A 202 13.78 -10.54 14.12
N GLY A 203 12.77 -11.18 13.51
CA GLY A 203 11.88 -12.16 14.15
C GLY A 203 12.37 -13.61 14.14
N GLU A 204 13.49 -13.90 13.47
CA GLU A 204 14.14 -15.24 13.46
C GLU A 204 15.05 -15.48 14.68
N ARG A 205 14.93 -14.68 15.74
CA ARG A 205 15.74 -14.79 16.97
C ARG A 205 14.92 -15.21 18.16
#